data_AF-A0A0Q7W2Y6-F1
#
_entry.id   AF-A0A0Q7W2Y6-F1
#
_cell.length_a   1.000
_cell.length_b   1.000
_cell.length_c   1.000
_cell.angle_alpha   90.00
_cell.angle_beta   90.00
_cell.angle_gamma   90.00
#
_symmetry.space_group_name_H-M   'P 1'
#
loop_
_entity.id
_entity.type
_entity.pdbx_description
1 polymer ?
#
loop_
_entity_poly.entity_id
_entity_poly.type
_entity_poly.pdbx_seq_one_letter_code
_entity_poly.pdbx_strand_id
1 'polypeptide(L)'
;MTISNIGAARDDLDAALREDGPVFVDIAAVEETDLTFIQLIESARRKAAATGRDFRLRYPAGGAVLEVLRRGGFLDADETSERAKFWLQGTAQ
;
A
#
# COMPACT_ATOMS: atom_id res chain seq x y z
N MET A 1 7.76 8.83 0.17
CA MET A 1 8.61 8.15 -0.84
C MET A 1 7.76 7.73 -2.02
N THR A 2 8.37 7.58 -3.19
CA THR A 2 7.75 7.06 -4.42
C THR A 2 8.35 5.69 -4.71
N ILE A 3 7.53 4.72 -5.14
CA ILE A 3 7.99 3.35 -5.36
C ILE A 3 7.96 3.00 -6.87
N SER A 4 9.06 2.45 -7.39
CA SER A 4 9.20 2.13 -8.83
C SER A 4 9.65 0.69 -9.14
N ASN A 5 10.23 -0.04 -8.18
CA ASN A 5 10.52 -1.47 -8.32
C ASN A 5 10.50 -2.15 -6.94
N ILE A 6 10.29 -3.46 -6.89
CA ILE A 6 10.04 -4.20 -5.64
C ILE A 6 11.24 -4.25 -4.68
N GLY A 7 12.47 -4.28 -5.20
CA GLY A 7 13.68 -4.32 -4.39
C GLY A 7 13.90 -3.01 -3.66
N ALA A 8 13.91 -1.91 -4.42
CA ALA A 8 14.02 -0.56 -3.87
C ALA A 8 12.85 -0.24 -2.93
N ALA A 9 11.63 -0.66 -3.28
CA ALA A 9 10.46 -0.52 -2.41
C ALA A 9 10.67 -1.10 -1.02
N ARG A 10 11.24 -2.31 -0.96
CA ARG A 10 11.47 -3.02 0.30
C ARG A 10 12.46 -2.26 1.17
N ASP A 11 13.58 -1.85 0.58
CA ASP A 11 14.66 -1.17 1.31
C ASP A 11 14.19 0.20 1.81
N ASP A 12 13.48 0.95 0.97
CA ASP A 12 12.89 2.24 1.33
C ASP A 12 11.86 2.10 2.46
N LEU A 13 10.94 1.14 2.35
CA LEU A 13 9.95 0.88 3.39
C LEU A 13 10.59 0.48 4.71
N ASP A 14 11.63 -0.36 4.67
CA ASP A 14 12.33 -0.78 5.89
C ASP A 14 13.10 0.38 6.54
N ALA A 15 13.69 1.27 5.74
CA ALA A 15 14.32 2.50 6.23
C ALA A 15 13.29 3.43 6.88
N ALA A 16 12.18 3.73 6.20
CA ALA A 16 11.13 4.60 6.75
C ALA A 16 10.49 4.01 8.02
N LEU A 17 10.34 2.68 8.09
CA LEU A 17 9.83 1.98 9.28
C LEU A 17 10.83 1.90 10.44
N ARG A 18 12.07 2.40 10.29
CA ARG A 18 13.04 2.57 11.39
C ARG A 18 13.12 3.99 11.93
N GLU A 19 12.76 5.00 11.14
CA GLU A 19 12.70 6.40 11.59
C GLU A 19 11.56 6.62 12.59
N ASP A 20 11.39 7.78 13.19
CA ASP A 20 10.19 8.08 13.99
C ASP A 20 9.13 8.79 13.14
N GLY A 21 7.85 8.59 13.49
CA GLY A 21 6.73 9.31 12.87
C GLY A 21 5.95 8.53 11.79
N PRO A 22 4.97 9.19 11.15
CA PRO A 22 4.07 8.55 10.18
C PRO A 22 4.77 8.29 8.84
N VAL A 23 4.43 7.16 8.20
CA VAL A 23 4.92 6.79 6.87
C VAL A 23 3.87 7.08 5.81
N PHE A 24 4.24 7.88 4.81
CA PHE A 24 3.40 8.20 3.64
C PHE A 24 4.01 7.65 2.36
N VAL A 25 3.28 6.75 1.71
CA VAL A 25 3.71 6.09 0.48
C VAL A 25 2.95 6.67 -0.72
N ASP A 26 3.70 7.07 -1.74
CA ASP A 26 3.16 7.46 -3.03
C ASP A 26 3.27 6.31 -4.04
N ILE A 27 2.14 5.91 -4.60
CA ILE A 27 2.02 4.86 -5.59
C ILE A 27 1.40 5.37 -6.91
N ALA A 28 1.19 6.68 -7.06
CA ALA A 28 0.49 7.24 -8.22
C ALA A 28 1.27 7.03 -9.53
N ALA A 29 2.60 6.93 -9.46
CA ALA A 29 3.48 6.69 -10.61
C ALA A 29 3.68 5.20 -10.93
N VAL A 30 2.96 4.29 -10.27
CA VAL A 30 3.07 2.85 -10.53
C VAL A 30 2.24 2.49 -11.76
N GLU A 31 2.91 2.35 -12.90
CA GLU A 31 2.28 2.00 -14.19
C GLU A 31 2.12 0.49 -14.39
N GLU A 32 3.05 -0.30 -13.83
CA GLU A 32 3.02 -1.77 -13.87
C GLU A 32 3.36 -2.33 -12.50
N THR A 33 2.67 -3.41 -12.11
CA THR A 33 2.91 -4.04 -10.83
C THR A 33 2.39 -5.47 -10.78
N ASP A 34 2.77 -6.20 -9.74
CA ASP A 34 2.36 -7.58 -9.51
C ASP A 34 1.86 -7.79 -8.08
N LEU A 35 1.46 -9.03 -7.80
CA LEU A 35 0.95 -9.42 -6.49
C LEU A 35 1.98 -9.23 -5.37
N THR A 36 3.27 -9.37 -5.64
CA THR A 36 4.32 -9.26 -4.63
C THR A 36 4.47 -7.82 -4.14
N PHE A 37 4.24 -6.83 -5.01
CA PHE A 37 4.17 -5.43 -4.62
C PHE A 37 3.03 -5.17 -3.63
N ILE A 38 1.83 -5.66 -3.93
CA ILE A 38 0.68 -5.53 -3.01
C ILE A 38 0.99 -6.17 -1.65
N GLN A 39 1.56 -7.36 -1.67
CA GLN A 39 1.93 -8.09 -0.45
C GLN A 39 3.00 -7.37 0.37
N LEU A 40 3.95 -6.69 -0.29
CA LEU A 40 4.97 -5.90 0.38
C LEU A 40 4.36 -4.71 1.12
N ILE A 41 3.47 -3.95 0.46
CA ILE A 41 2.78 -2.82 1.08
C ILE A 41 1.89 -3.27 2.25
N GLU A 42 1.16 -4.38 2.10
CA GLU A 42 0.38 -4.97 3.20
C GLU A 42 1.26 -5.40 4.37
N SER A 43 2.43 -5.98 4.09
CA SER A 43 3.39 -6.39 5.12
C SER A 43 3.96 -5.18 5.85
N ALA A 44 4.32 -4.12 5.13
CA ALA A 44 4.79 -2.86 5.70
C ALA A 44 3.71 -2.20 6.58
N ARG A 45 2.46 -2.15 6.11
CA ARG A 45 1.31 -1.64 6.86
C ARG A 45 1.09 -2.40 8.16
N ARG A 46 1.15 -3.74 8.13
CA ARG A 46 1.03 -4.58 9.34
C ARG A 46 2.19 -4.37 10.30
N LYS A 47 3.42 -4.24 9.79
CA LYS A 47 4.61 -3.95 10.61
C LYS A 47 4.48 -2.60 11.31
N ALA A 48 4.04 -1.56 10.58
CA ALA A 48 3.77 -0.25 11.16
C ALA A 48 2.74 -0.33 12.30
N ALA A 49 1.60 -0.97 12.07
CA ALA A 49 0.56 -1.16 13.07
C ALA A 49 1.06 -1.91 14.32
N ALA A 50 1.86 -2.97 14.14
CA ALA A 50 2.46 -3.71 15.24
C ALA A 50 3.44 -2.87 16.08
N THR A 51 4.02 -1.82 15.48
CA THR A 51 4.91 -0.86 16.15
C THR A 51 4.19 0.42 16.60
N GLY A 52 2.86 0.49 16.51
CA GLY A 52 2.07 1.67 16.86
C GLY A 52 2.29 2.87 15.93
N ARG A 53 2.77 2.64 14.70
CA ARG A 53 3.06 3.67 13.71
C ARG A 53 1.96 3.80 12.68
N ASP A 54 1.71 5.04 12.29
CA ASP A 54 0.76 5.36 11.25
C ASP A 54 1.37 5.12 9.86
N PHE A 55 0.63 4.45 8.97
CA PHE A 55 1.08 4.09 7.63
C PHE A 55 -0.05 4.30 6.63
N ARG A 56 0.16 5.22 5.68
CA ARG A 56 -0.91 5.70 4.78
C ARG A 56 -0.42 5.84 3.35
N LEU A 57 -1.32 5.63 2.39
CA LEU A 57 -1.10 6.03 1.01
C LEU A 57 -1.39 7.52 0.86
N ARG A 58 -0.63 8.22 0.01
CA ARG A 58 -0.90 9.62 -0.34
C ARG A 58 -2.18 9.79 -1.17
N TYR A 59 -2.45 8.81 -2.02
CA TYR A 59 -3.59 8.76 -2.92
C TYR A 59 -4.16 7.34 -2.90
N PRO A 60 -5.47 7.17 -3.17
CA PRO A 60 -6.05 5.84 -3.33
C PRO A 60 -5.38 5.08 -4.47
N ALA A 61 -5.41 3.75 -4.39
CA ALA A 61 -4.95 2.89 -5.46
C ALA A 61 -5.80 3.09 -6.71
N GLY A 62 -5.14 3.36 -7.83
CA GLY A 62 -5.71 3.41 -9.17
C GLY A 62 -4.90 2.57 -10.15
N GLY A 63 -5.28 2.62 -11.44
CA GLY A 63 -4.53 2.01 -12.53
C GLY A 63 -4.15 0.54 -12.28
N ALA A 64 -2.90 0.19 -12.60
CA ALA A 64 -2.38 -1.16 -12.48
C ALA A 64 -2.46 -1.72 -11.05
N VAL A 65 -2.26 -0.88 -10.03
CA VAL A 65 -2.36 -1.31 -8.63
C VAL A 65 -3.79 -1.75 -8.31
N LEU A 66 -4.79 -0.98 -8.71
CA LEU A 66 -6.20 -1.32 -8.50
C LEU A 66 -6.60 -2.60 -9.23
N GLU A 67 -6.11 -2.81 -10.45
CA GLU A 67 -6.36 -4.05 -11.20
C GLU A 67 -5.80 -5.28 -10.49
N VAL A 68 -4.57 -5.22 -9.99
CA VAL A 68 -3.94 -6.32 -9.26
C VAL A 68 -4.64 -6.58 -7.93
N LEU A 69 -5.05 -5.53 -7.21
CA LEU A 69 -5.83 -5.66 -5.97
C LEU A 69 -7.15 -6.42 -6.21
N ARG A 70 -7.88 -6.08 -7.29
CA ARG A 70 -9.13 -6.76 -7.68
C ARG A 70 -8.88 -8.21 -8.07
N ARG A 71 -7.92 -8.47 -8.98
CA ARG A 71 -7.59 -9.82 -9.45
C ARG A 71 -7.04 -10.72 -8.34
N GLY A 72 -6.31 -10.15 -7.39
CA GLY A 72 -5.73 -10.85 -6.25
C GLY A 72 -6.69 -11.07 -5.08
N GLY A 73 -7.93 -10.58 -5.16
CA GLY A 73 -8.92 -10.73 -4.08
C GLY A 73 -8.56 -9.95 -2.80
N PHE A 74 -7.85 -8.82 -2.93
CA PHE A 74 -7.48 -7.97 -1.79
C PHE A 74 -8.56 -6.97 -1.40
N LEU A 75 -9.48 -6.69 -2.32
CA LEU A 75 -10.65 -5.86 -2.04
C LEU A 75 -11.78 -6.80 -1.67
N ASP A 76 -12.25 -6.68 -0.43
CA ASP A 76 -13.43 -7.40 0.02
C ASP A 76 -14.65 -6.90 -0.75
N ALA A 77 -15.67 -7.76 -0.90
CA ALA A 77 -16.96 -7.35 -1.48
C ALA A 77 -17.63 -6.25 -0.65
N ASP A 78 -17.25 -6.14 0.63
CA ASP A 78 -17.63 -5.08 1.54
C ASP A 78 -16.48 -4.04 1.64
N GLU A 79 -16.70 -2.88 1.03
CA GLU A 79 -15.74 -1.77 0.99
C GLU A 79 -15.45 -1.16 2.37
N THR A 80 -16.13 -1.62 3.42
CA THR A 80 -15.91 -1.17 4.79
C THR A 80 -14.74 -1.88 5.49
N SER A 81 -14.11 -2.87 4.87
CA SER A 81 -12.96 -3.55 5.46
C SER A 81 -11.76 -2.60 5.65
N GLU A 82 -10.94 -2.82 6.68
CA GLU A 82 -9.76 -1.99 6.95
C GLU A 82 -8.75 -2.04 5.80
N ARG A 83 -8.72 -3.14 5.05
CA ARG A 83 -7.88 -3.27 3.85
C ARG A 83 -8.47 -2.43 2.71
N ALA A 84 -9.77 -2.54 2.45
CA ALA A 84 -10.44 -1.74 1.42
C ALA A 84 -10.33 -0.24 1.72
N LYS A 85 -10.57 0.19 2.96
CA LYS A 85 -10.40 1.59 3.41
C LYS A 85 -8.98 2.11 3.19
N PHE A 86 -7.96 1.31 3.50
CA PHE A 86 -6.56 1.69 3.29
C PHE A 86 -6.25 1.93 1.81
N TRP A 87 -6.64 0.99 0.94
CA TRP A 87 -6.32 1.05 -0.48
C TRP A 87 -7.20 2.04 -1.26
N LEU A 88 -8.51 2.08 -0.98
CA LEU A 88 -9.48 2.84 -1.75
C LEU A 88 -9.79 4.20 -1.14
N GLN A 89 -9.51 4.44 0.14
CA GLN A 89 -9.75 5.72 0.82
C GLN A 89 -11.16 6.31 0.61
N GLY A 90 -12.16 5.45 0.37
CA GLY A 90 -13.53 5.86 0.07
C GLY A 90 -13.79 6.33 -1.37
N THR A 91 -12.83 6.20 -2.29
CA THR A 91 -12.99 6.54 -3.71
C THR A 91 -13.37 5.34 -4.58
N ALA A 92 -14.03 4.33 -4.01
CA ALA A 92 -14.44 3.18 -4.78
C ALA A 92 -15.48 3.60 -5.84
N GLN A 93 -15.05 3.63 -7.11
CA GLN A 93 -15.87 3.84 -8.29
C GLN A 93 -15.37 2.92 -9.41
#